data_AF-A0A7C2E7T4-F1
#
_entry.id   AF-A0A7C2E7T4-F1
#
_cell.length_a   1.000
_cell.length_b   1.000
_cell.length_c   1.000
_cell.angle_alpha   90.00
_cell.angle_beta   90.00
_cell.angle_gamma   90.00
#
_symmetry.space_group_name_H-M   'P 1'
#
loop_
_entity.id
_entity.type
_entity.pdbx_description
1 polymer ?
#
loop_
_entity_poly.entity_id
_entity_poly.type
_entity_poly.pdbx_seq_one_letter_code
_entity_poly.pdbx_strand_id
1 'polypeptide(L)'
;MSPRITVRRILAAVAEAAEADQGLIASRFRSAELVEMRAAVVLIAREAQFSLPQIGRVLGRDHTTVLHALQAIERGRWAADRIARIGALAERARAILRRPPPVARRREAVRPLPATAPAAPAPVAPAPMAPAPAAWPGPRPLDPGIGRKWETPQGYVARDGAIVLRP
;
A
#
# COMPACT_ATOMS: atom_id res chain seq x y z
N MET A 1 5.39 -7.66 -30.73
CA MET A 1 5.77 -6.82 -29.57
C MET A 1 5.52 -7.60 -28.29
N SER A 2 6.56 -7.98 -27.55
CA SER A 2 6.38 -8.68 -26.27
C SER A 2 5.72 -7.73 -25.24
N PRO A 3 4.73 -8.19 -24.45
CA PRO A 3 4.09 -7.34 -23.46
C PRO A 3 5.10 -6.88 -22.41
N ARG A 4 5.18 -5.56 -22.15
CA ARG A 4 6.05 -5.03 -21.09
C ARG A 4 5.53 -5.51 -19.73
N ILE A 5 6.34 -6.30 -19.04
CA ILE A 5 6.07 -6.73 -17.67
C ILE A 5 6.28 -5.54 -16.72
N THR A 6 5.36 -5.35 -15.77
CA THR A 6 5.45 -4.32 -14.73
C THR A 6 4.99 -4.92 -13.41
N VAL A 7 5.45 -4.40 -12.27
CA VAL A 7 5.02 -4.87 -10.93
C VAL A 7 3.51 -4.77 -10.77
N ARG A 8 2.87 -3.71 -11.30
CA ARG A 8 1.40 -3.57 -11.27
C ARG A 8 0.69 -4.64 -12.09
N ARG A 9 1.26 -5.05 -13.23
CA ARG A 9 0.73 -6.16 -14.03
C ARG A 9 0.91 -7.51 -13.30
N ILE A 10 2.02 -7.69 -12.58
CA ILE A 10 2.24 -8.87 -11.74
C ILE A 10 1.20 -8.93 -10.62
N LEU A 11 0.99 -7.81 -9.89
CA LEU A 11 -0.06 -7.71 -8.87
C LEU A 11 -1.44 -8.06 -9.43
N ALA A 12 -1.77 -7.53 -10.61
CA ALA A 12 -3.04 -7.82 -11.27
C ALA A 12 -3.20 -9.30 -11.62
N ALA A 13 -2.14 -9.94 -12.13
CA ALA A 13 -2.16 -11.36 -12.46
C ALA A 13 -2.28 -12.25 -11.21
N VAL A 14 -1.63 -11.88 -10.10
CA VAL A 14 -1.77 -12.60 -8.83
C VAL A 14 -3.18 -12.45 -8.26
N ALA A 15 -3.75 -11.24 -8.33
CA ALA A 15 -5.12 -10.98 -7.91
C ALA A 15 -6.13 -11.81 -8.70
N GLU A 16 -5.98 -11.86 -10.03
CA GLU A 16 -6.80 -12.71 -10.90
C GLU A 16 -6.62 -14.21 -10.58
N ALA A 17 -5.38 -14.67 -10.35
CA ALA A 17 -5.08 -16.06 -10.01
C ALA A 17 -5.58 -16.51 -8.62
N ALA A 18 -5.87 -15.54 -7.74
CA ALA A 18 -6.37 -15.75 -6.39
C ALA A 18 -7.84 -15.34 -6.24
N GLU A 19 -8.50 -14.90 -7.31
CA GLU A 19 -9.88 -14.38 -7.30
C GLU A 19 -10.09 -13.29 -6.22
N ALA A 20 -9.07 -12.45 -6.04
CA ALA A 20 -9.01 -11.44 -4.99
C ALA A 20 -8.90 -10.03 -5.54
N ASP A 21 -9.28 -9.04 -4.73
CA ASP A 21 -9.11 -7.63 -5.08
C ASP A 21 -7.63 -7.18 -4.95
N GLN A 22 -7.13 -6.46 -5.96
CA GLN A 22 -5.75 -5.94 -5.99
C GLN A 22 -5.49 -4.95 -4.84
N GLY A 23 -6.49 -4.12 -4.51
CA GLY A 23 -6.42 -3.18 -3.40
C GLY A 23 -6.32 -3.88 -2.05
N LEU A 24 -7.02 -5.00 -1.89
CA LEU A 24 -6.92 -5.82 -0.68
C LEU A 24 -5.52 -6.44 -0.53
N ILE A 25 -4.91 -6.92 -1.61
CA ILE A 25 -3.52 -7.40 -1.60
C ILE A 25 -2.56 -6.26 -1.23
N ALA A 26 -2.74 -5.06 -1.78
CA ALA A 26 -1.91 -3.89 -1.44
C ALA A 26 -2.24 -3.26 -0.06
N SER A 27 -3.32 -3.69 0.58
CA SER A 27 -3.78 -3.11 1.85
C SER A 27 -2.82 -3.37 3.02
N ARG A 28 -3.10 -2.77 4.18
CA ARG A 28 -2.38 -3.04 5.43
C ARG A 28 -2.74 -4.38 6.10
N PHE A 29 -3.84 -5.01 5.70
CA PHE A 29 -4.32 -6.25 6.34
C PHE A 29 -3.32 -7.40 6.19
N ARG A 30 -3.24 -8.25 7.21
CA ARG A 30 -2.20 -9.29 7.36
C ARG A 30 -2.75 -10.70 7.57
N SER A 31 -3.89 -11.02 6.96
CA SER A 31 -4.35 -12.42 6.94
C SER A 31 -3.31 -13.30 6.26
N ALA A 32 -3.27 -14.58 6.65
CA ALA A 32 -2.30 -15.53 6.10
C ALA A 32 -2.37 -15.56 4.57
N GLU A 33 -3.58 -15.55 4.03
CA GLU A 33 -3.83 -15.55 2.59
C GLU A 33 -3.25 -14.31 1.88
N LEU A 34 -3.48 -13.11 2.39
CA LEU A 34 -2.91 -11.89 1.80
C LEU A 34 -1.39 -11.85 1.89
N VAL A 35 -0.80 -12.43 2.94
CA VAL A 35 0.66 -12.57 3.05
C VAL A 35 1.18 -13.52 1.97
N GLU A 36 0.49 -14.64 1.74
CA GLU A 36 0.83 -15.60 0.68
C GLU A 36 0.69 -14.97 -0.72
N MET A 37 -0.37 -14.20 -0.99
CA MET A 37 -0.53 -13.46 -2.25
C MET A 37 0.58 -12.42 -2.46
N ARG A 38 0.94 -11.64 -1.44
CA ARG A 38 2.06 -10.68 -1.53
C ARG A 38 3.37 -11.40 -1.78
N ALA A 39 3.62 -12.52 -1.11
CA ALA A 39 4.81 -13.33 -1.31
C ALA A 39 4.93 -13.80 -2.78
N ALA A 40 3.82 -14.23 -3.39
CA ALA A 40 3.79 -14.59 -4.81
C ALA A 40 4.15 -13.40 -5.72
N VAL A 41 3.62 -12.20 -5.43
CA VAL A 41 4.00 -10.96 -6.15
C VAL A 41 5.49 -10.68 -6.02
N VAL A 42 6.04 -10.80 -4.80
CA VAL A 42 7.47 -10.57 -4.53
C VAL A 42 8.33 -11.55 -5.33
N LEU A 43 8.01 -12.85 -5.31
CA LEU A 43 8.79 -13.86 -6.04
C LEU A 43 8.85 -13.56 -7.54
N ILE A 44 7.69 -13.38 -8.18
CA ILE A 44 7.61 -13.11 -9.63
C ILE A 44 8.32 -11.79 -9.97
N ALA A 45 8.14 -10.75 -9.15
CA ALA A 45 8.77 -9.46 -9.41
C ALA A 45 10.30 -9.49 -9.23
N ARG A 46 10.81 -10.31 -8.29
CA ARG A 46 12.25 -10.48 -8.10
C ARG A 46 12.90 -11.26 -9.23
N GLU A 47 12.24 -12.29 -9.75
CA GLU A 47 12.66 -13.00 -10.97
C GLU A 47 12.70 -12.07 -12.19
N ALA A 48 11.73 -11.15 -12.28
CA ALA A 48 11.71 -10.09 -13.29
C ALA A 48 12.66 -8.92 -13.00
N GLN A 49 13.59 -9.08 -12.05
CA GLN A 49 14.65 -8.13 -11.69
C GLN A 49 14.17 -6.76 -11.18
N PHE A 50 12.92 -6.63 -10.71
CA PHE A 50 12.47 -5.41 -10.07
C PHE A 50 13.13 -5.21 -8.70
N SER A 51 13.52 -3.98 -8.37
CA SER A 51 14.16 -3.66 -7.09
C SER A 51 13.17 -3.74 -5.92
N LEU A 52 13.68 -4.01 -4.71
CA LEU A 52 12.84 -4.10 -3.50
C LEU A 52 12.01 -2.81 -3.26
N PRO A 53 12.55 -1.59 -3.44
CA PRO A 53 11.75 -0.37 -3.32
C PRO A 53 10.69 -0.22 -4.42
N GLN A 54 10.91 -0.73 -5.64
CA GLN A 54 9.88 -0.73 -6.68
C GLN A 54 8.71 -1.65 -6.30
N ILE A 55 9.01 -2.82 -5.76
CA ILE A 55 8.01 -3.79 -5.31
C ILE A 55 7.22 -3.24 -4.12
N GLY A 56 7.93 -2.71 -3.12
CA GLY A 56 7.33 -2.13 -1.92
C GLY A 56 6.36 -1.01 -2.24
N ARG A 57 6.72 -0.09 -3.14
CA ARG A 57 5.83 1.02 -3.57
C ARG A 57 4.49 0.53 -4.13
N VAL A 58 4.49 -0.53 -4.93
CA VAL A 58 3.25 -1.07 -5.51
C VAL A 58 2.40 -1.81 -4.48
N LEU A 59 3.05 -2.48 -3.52
CA LEU A 59 2.37 -3.19 -2.44
C LEU A 59 1.98 -2.28 -1.26
N GLY A 60 2.34 -1.00 -1.29
CA GLY A 60 2.16 -0.10 -0.15
C GLY A 60 2.98 -0.49 1.09
N ARG A 61 4.16 -1.08 0.89
CA ARG A 61 5.04 -1.63 1.94
C ARG A 61 6.44 -1.07 1.87
N ASP A 62 7.11 -1.07 3.02
CA ASP A 62 8.53 -0.78 3.07
C ASP A 62 9.36 -1.88 2.39
N HIS A 63 10.47 -1.47 1.76
CA HIS A 63 11.38 -2.37 1.06
C HIS A 63 11.99 -3.46 1.97
N THR A 64 12.16 -3.18 3.27
CA THR A 64 12.61 -4.19 4.26
C THR A 64 11.54 -5.26 4.49
N THR A 65 10.25 -4.92 4.40
CA THR A 65 9.16 -5.91 4.50
C THR A 65 9.21 -6.87 3.32
N VAL A 66 9.50 -6.36 2.12
CA VAL A 66 9.68 -7.18 0.92
C VAL A 66 10.89 -8.10 1.08
N LEU A 67 12.01 -7.57 1.60
CA LEU A 67 13.21 -8.36 1.90
C LEU A 67 12.93 -9.48 2.90
N HIS A 68 12.22 -9.18 3.99
CA HIS A 68 11.89 -10.16 5.02
C HIS A 68 11.03 -11.31 4.48
N ALA A 69 10.06 -11.01 3.61
CA ALA A 69 9.24 -12.02 2.94
C ALA A 69 10.10 -12.91 2.02
N LEU A 70 10.96 -12.30 1.21
CA LEU A 70 11.86 -13.04 0.30
C LEU A 70 12.80 -13.97 1.08
N GLN A 71 13.47 -13.46 2.11
CA GLN A 71 14.35 -14.26 2.96
C GLN A 71 13.62 -15.37 3.71
N ALA A 72 12.35 -15.16 4.07
CA ALA A 72 11.56 -16.20 4.73
C ALA A 72 11.28 -17.39 3.80
N ILE A 73 11.08 -17.12 2.51
CA ILE A 73 10.88 -18.16 1.48
C ILE A 73 12.21 -18.85 1.17
N GLU A 74 13.27 -18.08 0.88
CA GLU A 74 14.60 -18.62 0.50
C GLU A 74 15.22 -19.48 1.60
N ARG A 75 15.08 -19.06 2.87
CA ARG A 75 15.65 -19.79 4.02
C ARG A 75 14.69 -20.84 4.60
N GLY A 76 13.56 -21.11 3.94
CA GLY A 76 12.59 -22.10 4.41
C GLY A 76 12.02 -21.82 5.81
N ARG A 77 11.91 -20.55 6.22
CA ARG A 77 11.36 -20.18 7.54
C ARG A 77 9.85 -20.33 7.63
N TRP A 78 9.19 -20.53 6.50
CA TRP A 78 7.76 -20.81 6.42
C TRP A 78 7.51 -22.30 6.22
N ALA A 79 6.39 -22.80 6.73
CA ALA A 79 5.98 -24.18 6.56
C ALA A 79 5.96 -24.57 5.07
N ALA A 80 6.32 -25.82 4.77
CA ALA A 80 6.40 -26.35 3.41
C ALA A 80 5.07 -26.16 2.64
N ASP A 81 3.93 -26.43 3.28
CA ASP A 81 2.61 -26.25 2.68
C ASP A 81 2.35 -24.81 2.25
N ARG A 82 2.80 -23.83 3.06
CA ARG A 82 2.68 -22.42 2.71
C ARG A 82 3.53 -22.10 1.49
N ILE A 83 4.77 -22.58 1.45
CA ILE A 83 5.67 -22.37 0.30
C ILE A 83 5.05 -22.99 -0.96
N ALA A 84 4.48 -24.19 -0.87
CA ALA A 84 3.79 -24.86 -1.95
C ALA A 84 2.59 -24.05 -2.46
N ARG A 85 1.75 -23.50 -1.57
CA ARG A 85 0.63 -22.63 -1.94
C ARG A 85 1.09 -21.37 -2.68
N ILE A 86 2.14 -20.71 -2.18
CA ILE A 86 2.72 -19.54 -2.82
C ILE A 86 3.26 -19.88 -4.22
N GLY A 87 3.97 -21.00 -4.35
CA GLY A 87 4.50 -21.48 -5.63
C GLY A 87 3.40 -21.78 -6.64
N ALA A 88 2.35 -22.49 -6.21
CA ALA A 88 1.19 -22.80 -7.04
C ALA A 88 0.45 -21.53 -7.51
N LEU A 89 0.28 -20.55 -6.62
CA LEU A 89 -0.30 -19.25 -6.97
C LEU A 89 0.58 -18.49 -7.95
N ALA A 90 1.90 -18.50 -7.75
CA ALA A 90 2.84 -17.84 -8.65
C ALA A 90 2.80 -18.44 -10.06
N GLU A 91 2.73 -19.77 -10.19
CA GLU A 91 2.58 -20.44 -11.49
C GLU A 91 1.28 -20.05 -12.19
N ARG A 92 0.15 -20.02 -11.48
CA ARG A 92 -1.12 -19.53 -12.05
C ARG A 92 -1.01 -18.09 -12.54
N ALA A 93 -0.40 -17.22 -11.76
CA ALA A 93 -0.18 -15.82 -12.15
C ALA A 93 0.76 -15.69 -13.36
N ARG A 94 1.82 -16.52 -13.46
CA ARG A 94 2.70 -16.57 -14.63
C ARG A 94 1.94 -17.00 -15.89
N ALA A 95 1.02 -17.97 -15.79
CA ALA A 95 0.18 -18.37 -16.91
C ALA A 95 -0.69 -17.20 -17.43
N ILE A 96 -1.22 -16.37 -16.53
CA ILE A 96 -1.96 -15.15 -16.88
C ILE A 96 -1.04 -14.10 -17.51
N LEU A 97 0.16 -13.90 -16.98
CA LEU A 97 1.12 -12.93 -17.52
C LEU A 97 1.55 -13.23 -18.97
N ARG A 98 1.62 -14.52 -19.33
CA ARG A 98 1.90 -15.00 -20.71
C ARG A 98 0.78 -14.66 -21.67
N ARG A 99 -0.47 -14.51 -21.20
CA ARG A 99 -1.58 -14.06 -22.04
C ARG A 99 -1.34 -12.59 -22.40
N PRO A 100 -1.52 -12.20 -23.68
CA PRO A 100 -1.45 -10.79 -24.04
C PRO A 100 -2.46 -10.01 -23.18
N PRO A 101 -2.10 -8.83 -22.64
CA PRO A 101 -3.06 -8.01 -21.93
C PRO A 101 -4.30 -7.80 -22.80
N PRO A 102 -5.52 -7.77 -22.23
CA PRO A 102 -6.73 -7.44 -23.00
C PRO A 102 -6.70 -6.03 -23.62
N VAL A 103 -5.64 -5.24 -23.38
CA VAL A 103 -5.49 -3.83 -23.73
C VAL A 103 -4.30 -3.54 -24.66
N ALA A 104 -4.15 -4.32 -25.74
CA ALA A 104 -3.42 -3.82 -26.92
C ALA A 104 -4.11 -2.57 -27.55
N ARG A 105 -5.31 -2.20 -27.10
CA ARG A 105 -6.09 -1.02 -27.58
C ARG A 105 -5.93 0.24 -26.71
N ARG A 106 -4.72 0.60 -26.29
CA ARG A 106 -4.50 1.88 -25.55
C ARG A 106 -3.68 2.92 -26.32
N ARG A 107 -3.21 2.62 -27.53
CA ARG A 107 -2.58 3.60 -28.42
C ARG A 107 -3.50 4.19 -29.48
N GLU A 108 -4.70 3.63 -29.68
CA GLU A 108 -5.56 3.99 -30.83
C GLU A 108 -6.79 4.85 -30.50
N ALA A 109 -6.96 5.27 -29.24
CA ALA A 109 -8.10 6.12 -28.86
C ALA A 109 -7.68 7.24 -27.90
N VAL A 110 -6.76 8.09 -28.35
CA VAL A 110 -6.86 9.51 -28.01
C VAL A 110 -7.49 10.17 -29.23
N ARG A 111 -8.81 10.03 -29.39
CA ARG A 111 -9.55 10.97 -30.21
C ARG A 111 -9.43 12.30 -29.46
N PRO A 112 -8.88 13.38 -30.04
CA PRO A 112 -8.92 14.67 -29.37
C PRO A 112 -10.38 14.96 -29.02
N LEU A 113 -10.64 15.23 -27.74
CA LEU A 113 -11.93 15.73 -27.29
C LEU A 113 -12.26 16.96 -28.17
N PRO A 114 -13.49 17.11 -28.69
CA PRO A 114 -13.85 18.35 -29.36
C PRO A 114 -13.63 19.51 -28.36
N ALA A 115 -12.80 20.47 -28.77
CA ALA A 115 -12.44 21.62 -27.97
C ALA A 115 -13.63 22.57 -27.84
N THR A 116 -14.53 22.28 -26.91
CA THR A 116 -15.53 23.24 -26.42
C THR A 116 -15.75 23.02 -24.93
N ALA A 117 -14.76 23.42 -24.13
CA ALA A 117 -15.03 23.81 -22.76
C ALA A 117 -15.33 25.32 -22.78
N PRO A 118 -16.46 25.81 -22.23
CA PRO A 118 -16.63 27.23 -22.01
C PRO A 118 -15.54 27.71 -21.04
N ALA A 119 -15.01 28.90 -21.30
CA ALA A 119 -13.95 29.52 -20.52
C ALA A 119 -14.28 29.50 -19.02
N ALA A 120 -13.36 28.97 -18.21
CA ALA A 120 -13.45 29.04 -16.76
C ALA A 120 -13.57 30.52 -16.33
N PRO A 121 -14.39 30.85 -15.33
CA PRO A 121 -14.41 32.19 -14.76
C PRO A 121 -13.05 32.50 -14.12
N ALA A 122 -12.63 33.77 -14.22
CA ALA A 122 -11.36 34.29 -13.73
C ALA A 122 -11.10 33.93 -12.25
N PRO A 123 -9.82 33.79 -11.84
CA PRO A 123 -9.50 33.51 -10.44
C PRO A 123 -10.01 34.63 -9.54
N VAL A 124 -10.86 34.26 -8.57
CA VAL A 124 -11.28 35.14 -7.49
C VAL A 124 -10.04 35.51 -6.67
N ALA A 125 -9.86 36.81 -6.40
CA ALA A 125 -8.76 37.34 -5.61
C ALA A 125 -8.64 36.63 -4.25
N PRO A 126 -7.42 36.47 -3.68
CA PRO A 126 -7.24 35.86 -2.38
C PRO A 126 -7.97 36.69 -1.30
N ALA A 127 -8.73 36.01 -0.44
CA ALA A 127 -9.41 36.62 0.71
C ALA A 127 -8.39 37.31 1.64
N PRO A 128 -8.78 38.41 2.32
CA PRO A 128 -7.93 39.02 3.34
C PRO A 128 -7.66 38.02 4.46
N MET A 129 -6.41 37.99 4.89
CA MET A 129 -5.90 37.13 5.95
C MET A 129 -6.74 37.30 7.22
N ALA A 130 -7.33 36.21 7.72
CA ALA A 130 -8.03 36.21 9.00
C ALA A 130 -7.06 36.65 10.12
N PRO A 131 -7.53 37.42 11.13
CA PRO A 131 -6.68 37.75 12.28
C PRO A 131 -6.28 36.47 13.02
N ALA A 132 -5.05 36.48 13.54
CA ALA A 132 -4.50 35.37 14.31
C ALA A 132 -5.46 34.94 15.43
N PRO A 133 -5.64 33.63 15.68
CA PRO A 133 -6.45 33.18 16.80
C PRO A 133 -5.83 33.70 18.10
N ALA A 134 -6.69 34.19 19.00
CA ALA A 134 -6.28 34.65 20.31
C ALA A 134 -5.43 33.59 21.02
N ALA A 135 -4.38 34.05 21.69
CA ALA A 135 -3.45 33.23 22.44
C ALA A 135 -4.20 32.21 23.30
N TRP A 136 -3.76 30.96 23.20
CA TRP A 136 -4.28 29.86 23.98
C TRP A 136 -4.24 30.24 25.48
N PRO A 137 -5.38 30.33 26.19
CA PRO A 137 -5.32 30.43 27.64
C PRO A 137 -4.76 29.10 28.11
N GLY A 138 -3.62 29.13 28.80
CA GLY A 138 -2.90 27.95 29.25
C GLY A 138 -3.78 26.93 29.99
N PRO A 139 -3.26 25.73 30.28
CA PRO A 139 -4.05 24.66 30.88
C PRO A 139 -4.74 25.15 32.16
N ARG A 140 -6.07 24.98 32.21
CA ARG A 140 -6.84 25.21 33.43
C ARG A 140 -6.34 24.27 34.53
N PRO A 141 -6.22 24.73 35.79
CA PRO A 141 -5.90 23.85 36.91
C PRO A 141 -6.90 22.70 36.95
N LEU A 142 -6.37 21.48 37.07
CA LEU A 142 -7.19 20.28 37.26
C LEU A 142 -7.90 20.36 38.61
N ASP A 143 -9.22 20.22 38.56
CA ASP A 143 -10.08 20.03 39.73
C ASP A 143 -9.64 18.75 40.47
N PRO A 144 -9.33 18.77 41.78
CA PRO A 144 -8.71 17.63 42.48
C PRO A 144 -9.66 16.44 42.73
N GLY A 145 -10.84 16.40 42.10
CA GLY A 145 -11.93 15.49 42.47
C GLY A 145 -12.36 14.44 41.45
N ILE A 146 -11.83 14.37 40.22
CA ILE A 146 -12.38 13.45 39.20
C ILE A 146 -11.28 12.63 38.54
N GLY A 147 -11.00 11.46 39.13
CA GLY A 147 -10.26 10.40 38.48
C GLY A 147 -11.04 9.84 37.30
N ARG A 148 -10.73 10.28 36.08
CA ARG A 148 -11.11 9.57 34.85
C ARG A 148 -9.90 9.36 33.95
N LYS A 149 -9.48 8.09 33.88
CA LYS A 149 -8.56 7.56 32.88
C LYS A 149 -9.12 7.85 31.50
N TRP A 150 -8.35 8.53 30.66
CA TRP A 150 -8.60 8.58 29.22
C TRP A 150 -7.75 7.48 28.58
N GLU A 151 -8.39 6.52 27.92
CA GLU A 151 -7.74 5.57 27.03
C GLU A 151 -7.66 6.19 25.63
N THR A 152 -6.46 6.44 25.14
CA THR A 152 -6.20 6.62 23.72
C THR A 152 -6.11 5.24 23.04
N PRO A 153 -6.47 5.09 21.75
CA PRO A 153 -6.43 3.79 21.05
C PRO A 153 -5.02 3.27 20.74
N GLN A 154 -3.98 3.88 21.32
CA GLN A 154 -2.58 3.51 21.18
C GLN A 154 -1.95 3.59 22.56
N GLY A 155 -1.79 2.43 23.20
CA GLY A 155 -1.40 2.29 24.62
C GLY A 155 -0.03 2.86 24.96
N TYR A 156 0.03 4.16 25.21
CA TYR A 156 1.15 4.85 25.85
C TYR A 156 0.65 5.61 27.08
N VAL A 157 1.30 5.37 28.23
CA VAL A 157 1.07 6.14 29.46
C VAL A 157 2.19 7.17 29.57
N ALA A 158 1.83 8.45 29.54
CA ALA A 158 2.75 9.54 29.85
C ALA A 158 2.79 9.75 31.38
N ARG A 159 3.99 9.77 31.95
CA ARG A 159 4.24 10.31 33.29
C ARG A 159 5.37 11.33 33.17
N ASP A 160 5.12 12.54 33.64
CA ASP A 160 6.10 13.64 33.76
C ASP A 160 6.88 13.99 32.48
N GLY A 161 6.17 14.17 31.37
CA GLY A 161 6.69 14.89 30.20
C GLY A 161 7.80 14.21 29.39
N ALA A 162 8.20 12.98 29.72
CA ALA A 162 9.19 12.22 28.96
C ALA A 162 8.56 10.98 28.30
N ILE A 163 8.76 10.83 26.98
CA ILE A 163 8.41 9.61 26.24
C ILE A 163 9.53 8.60 26.48
N VAL A 164 9.27 7.55 27.28
CA VAL A 164 10.21 6.44 27.49
C VAL A 164 9.65 5.19 26.80
N LEU A 165 10.46 4.60 25.91
CA LEU A 165 10.22 3.28 25.31
C LEU A 165 10.25 2.21 26.41
N ARG A 166 9.25 1.32 26.45
CA ARG A 166 9.26 0.20 27.39
C ARG A 166 10.25 -0.88 26.92
N PRO A 167 11.07 -1.48 27.80
CA PRO A 167 11.95 -2.62 27.48
C PRO A 167 11.16 -3.88 27.09
#